data_AF-X1ISM6-F1
#
_entry.id   AF-X1ISM6-F1
#
_cell.length_a   1.000
_cell.length_b   1.000
_cell.length_c   1.000
_cell.angle_alpha   90.00
_cell.angle_beta   90.00
_cell.angle_gamma   90.00
#
_symmetry.space_group_name_H-M   'P 1'
#
loop_
_entity.id
_entity.type
_entity.pdbx_description
1 polymer ?
#
loop_
_entity_poly.entity_id
_entity_poly.type
_entity_poly.pdbx_seq_one_letter_code
_entity_poly.pdbx_strand_id
1 'polypeptide(L)'
;MQASLEVIDRGLRAHFNREETGLMDVFEKHGNKEFASALRFLLLEHEDLRNRIAHSKKHVAELVSGGLSRHLWEASAHDMRAHISHTRKLLEAHAEIEQELFHKLRTELMKT
;
A
#
# COMPACT_ATOMS: atom_id res chain seq x y z
N MET A 1 -1.31 18.82 2.21
CA MET A 1 -0.46 17.75 1.63
C MET A 1 0.15 16.86 2.70
N GLN A 2 0.96 17.37 3.64
CA GLN A 2 1.52 16.55 4.74
C GLN A 2 0.45 15.85 5.58
N ALA A 3 -0.55 16.60 6.08
CA ALA A 3 -1.66 16.04 6.84
C ALA A 3 -2.42 14.94 6.07
N SER A 4 -2.58 15.10 4.75
CA SER A 4 -3.21 14.10 3.88
C SER A 4 -2.38 12.81 3.80
N LEU A 5 -1.05 12.93 3.64
CA LEU A 5 -0.13 11.78 3.63
C LEU A 5 -0.10 11.06 4.98
N GLU A 6 -0.21 11.77 6.10
CA GLU A 6 -0.29 11.14 7.41
C GLU A 6 -1.59 10.35 7.61
N VAL A 7 -2.72 10.88 7.15
CA VAL A 7 -4.00 10.16 7.17
C VAL A 7 -3.91 8.89 6.34
N ILE A 8 -3.32 8.98 5.14
CA ILE A 8 -3.12 7.82 4.25
C ILE A 8 -2.20 6.79 4.91
N ASP A 9 -1.04 7.21 5.44
CA ASP A 9 -0.08 6.32 6.13
C ASP A 9 -0.73 5.59 7.31
N ARG A 10 -1.50 6.29 8.15
CA ARG A 10 -2.23 5.66 9.24
C ARG A 10 -3.29 4.66 8.74
N GLY A 11 -4.04 5.04 7.71
CA GLY A 11 -5.06 4.17 7.11
C GLY A 11 -4.46 2.89 6.53
N LEU A 12 -3.41 3.01 5.72
CA LEU A 12 -2.70 1.87 5.13
C LEU A 12 -2.08 0.96 6.19
N ARG A 13 -1.45 1.53 7.23
CA ARG A 13 -0.91 0.73 8.33
C ARG A 13 -2.00 -0.08 9.04
N ALA A 14 -3.15 0.54 9.32
CA ALA A 14 -4.26 -0.16 9.95
C ALA A 14 -4.83 -1.27 9.06
N HIS A 15 -4.96 -1.00 7.76
CA HIS A 15 -5.39 -1.96 6.74
C HIS A 15 -4.42 -3.16 6.66
N PHE A 16 -3.14 -2.91 6.38
CA PHE A 16 -2.12 -3.95 6.27
C PHE A 16 -2.00 -4.79 7.55
N ASN A 17 -2.03 -4.15 8.73
CA ASN A 17 -1.97 -4.88 9.99
C ASN A 17 -3.15 -5.85 10.15
N ARG A 18 -4.35 -5.47 9.71
CA ARG A 18 -5.53 -6.33 9.77
C ARG A 18 -5.35 -7.57 8.90
N GLU A 19 -4.79 -7.40 7.71
CA GLU A 19 -4.59 -8.50 6.76
C GLU A 19 -3.47 -9.44 7.18
N GLU A 20 -2.34 -8.86 7.60
CA GLU A 20 -1.15 -9.60 8.05
C GLU A 20 -1.41 -10.43 9.31
N THR A 21 -2.30 -9.97 10.20
CA THR A 21 -2.55 -10.64 11.48
C THR A 21 -3.85 -11.42 11.53
N GLY A 22 -4.94 -10.85 10.99
CA GLY A 22 -6.28 -11.42 11.14
C GLY A 22 -6.70 -12.26 9.95
N LEU A 23 -6.27 -11.90 8.74
CA LEU A 23 -6.76 -12.52 7.52
C LEU A 23 -5.97 -13.77 7.13
N MET A 24 -4.67 -13.80 7.41
CA MET A 24 -3.82 -14.97 7.13
C MET A 24 -4.37 -16.24 7.77
N ASP A 25 -4.76 -16.19 9.05
CA ASP A 25 -5.34 -17.33 9.76
C ASP A 25 -6.58 -17.91 9.05
N VAL A 26 -7.41 -17.05 8.47
CA VAL A 26 -8.63 -17.48 7.76
C VAL A 26 -8.25 -18.18 6.47
N PHE A 27 -7.29 -17.64 5.72
CA PHE A 27 -6.76 -18.23 4.51
C PHE A 27 -6.07 -19.58 4.76
N GLU A 28 -5.38 -19.74 5.88
CA GLU A 28 -4.74 -21.00 6.24
C GLU A 28 -5.74 -22.06 6.73
N LYS A 29 -6.78 -21.66 7.46
CA LYS A 29 -7.79 -22.58 8.00
C LYS A 29 -8.83 -23.01 6.97
N HIS A 30 -9.23 -22.09 6.11
CA HIS A 30 -10.36 -22.30 5.19
C HIS A 30 -9.99 -22.22 3.72
N GLY A 31 -8.85 -21.64 3.39
CA GLY A 31 -8.32 -21.65 2.04
C GLY A 31 -7.58 -22.95 1.73
N ASN A 32 -7.35 -23.21 0.44
CA ASN A 32 -6.39 -24.21 0.01
C ASN A 32 -4.95 -23.63 0.07
N LYS A 33 -3.94 -24.50 -0.13
CA LYS A 33 -2.52 -24.08 -0.13
C LYS A 33 -2.21 -22.99 -1.17
N GLU A 34 -2.95 -22.96 -2.27
CA GLU A 34 -2.80 -21.95 -3.33
C GLU A 34 -3.22 -20.57 -2.84
N PHE A 35 -4.39 -20.45 -2.20
CA PHE A 35 -4.87 -19.18 -1.65
C PHE A 35 -3.97 -18.63 -0.55
N ALA A 36 -3.51 -19.49 0.36
CA ALA A 36 -2.56 -19.07 1.40
C ALA A 36 -1.22 -18.59 0.81
N SER A 37 -0.78 -19.19 -0.31
CA SER A 37 0.45 -18.76 -1.00
C SER A 37 0.25 -17.45 -1.76
N ALA A 38 -0.90 -17.27 -2.42
CA ALA A 38 -1.26 -16.04 -3.10
C ALA A 38 -1.37 -14.86 -2.11
N LEU A 39 -2.01 -15.07 -0.96
CA LEU A 39 -2.07 -14.05 0.09
C LEU A 39 -0.68 -13.70 0.60
N ARG A 40 0.17 -14.71 0.91
CA ARG A 40 1.54 -14.45 1.35
C ARG A 40 2.33 -13.60 0.36
N PHE A 41 2.21 -13.88 -0.94
CA PHE A 41 2.87 -13.09 -1.96
C PHE A 41 2.38 -11.64 -1.96
N LEU A 42 1.07 -11.44 -1.87
CA LEU A 42 0.45 -10.11 -1.82
C LEU A 42 0.92 -9.31 -0.61
N LEU A 43 1.01 -9.93 0.57
CA LEU A 43 1.48 -9.27 1.79
C LEU A 43 2.94 -8.80 1.71
N LEU A 44 3.77 -9.39 0.84
CA LEU A 44 5.15 -8.90 0.64
C LEU A 44 5.16 -7.49 0.01
N GLU A 45 4.13 -7.13 -0.76
CA GLU A 45 4.02 -5.82 -1.38
C GLU A 45 3.78 -4.71 -0.34
N HIS A 46 3.26 -5.05 0.85
CA HIS A 46 2.99 -4.06 1.91
C HIS A 46 4.26 -3.34 2.36
N GLU A 47 5.40 -4.03 2.40
CA GLU A 47 6.67 -3.40 2.79
C GLU A 47 7.11 -2.34 1.77
N ASP A 48 7.02 -2.64 0.47
CA ASP A 48 7.33 -1.67 -0.58
C ASP A 48 6.39 -0.45 -0.51
N LEU A 49 5.08 -0.70 -0.36
CA LEU A 49 4.07 0.36 -0.25
C LEU A 49 4.31 1.25 0.98
N ARG A 50 4.64 0.67 2.15
CA ARG A 50 5.03 1.43 3.35
C ARG A 50 6.26 2.29 3.09
N ASN A 51 7.28 1.73 2.46
CA ASN A 51 8.52 2.45 2.15
C ASN A 51 8.28 3.62 1.19
N ARG A 52 7.42 3.44 0.18
CA ARG A 52 7.04 4.49 -0.77
C ARG A 52 6.30 5.65 -0.12
N ILE A 53 5.41 5.37 0.83
CA ILE A 53 4.70 6.40 1.60
C ILE A 53 5.67 7.14 2.53
N ALA A 54 6.57 6.43 3.22
CA ALA A 54 7.60 7.04 4.06
C ALA A 54 8.52 7.97 3.25
N HIS A 55 8.96 7.52 2.07
CA HIS A 55 9.73 8.33 1.12
C HIS A 55 8.97 9.60 0.70
N SER A 56 7.67 9.46 0.39
CA SER A 56 6.81 10.60 0.04
C SER A 56 6.70 11.62 1.18
N LYS A 57 6.56 11.16 2.43
CA LYS A 57 6.51 12.05 3.60
C LYS A 57 7.81 12.83 3.76
N LYS A 58 8.96 12.17 3.61
CA LYS A 58 10.29 12.80 3.70
C LYS A 58 10.46 13.88 2.63
N HIS A 59 10.21 13.56 1.37
CA HIS A 59 10.37 14.50 0.27
C HIS A 59 9.41 15.69 0.36
N VAL A 60 8.16 15.46 0.77
CA VAL A 60 7.23 16.57 1.01
C VAL A 60 7.71 17.47 2.15
N ALA A 61 8.29 16.91 3.21
CA ALA A 61 8.90 17.71 4.28
C ALA A 61 10.07 18.57 3.79
N GLU A 62 10.94 18.02 2.94
CA GLU A 62 12.04 18.77 2.33
C GLU A 62 11.53 19.92 1.44
N LEU A 63 10.52 19.66 0.59
CA LEU A 63 9.93 20.67 -0.29
C LEU A 63 9.30 21.85 0.47
N VAL A 64 8.70 21.60 1.65
CA VAL A 64 8.08 22.67 2.45
C VAL A 64 9.05 23.36 3.40
N SER A 65 10.26 22.82 3.60
CA SER A 65 11.27 23.41 4.49
C SER A 65 11.81 24.75 4.01
N GLY A 66 11.62 25.09 2.73
CA GLY A 66 12.08 26.34 2.12
C GLY A 66 13.59 26.42 1.89
N GLY A 67 14.35 25.37 2.18
CA GLY A 67 15.82 25.35 2.02
C GLY A 67 16.33 25.13 0.59
N LEU A 68 15.44 24.83 -0.36
CA LEU A 68 15.81 24.55 -1.74
C LEU A 68 15.81 25.83 -2.59
N SER A 69 16.83 25.96 -3.44
CA SER A 69 16.78 26.94 -4.53
C SER A 69 15.61 26.64 -5.48
N ARG A 70 15.09 27.66 -6.16
CA ARG A 70 13.90 27.53 -7.01
C ARG A 70 13.98 26.39 -8.04
N HIS A 71 15.09 26.28 -8.75
CA HIS A 71 15.25 25.25 -9.79
C HIS A 71 15.26 23.83 -9.19
N LEU A 72 15.92 23.64 -8.04
CA LEU A 72 15.90 22.35 -7.34
C LEU A 72 14.49 22.05 -6.81
N TRP A 73 13.81 23.07 -6.27
CA TRP A 73 12.44 22.91 -5.78
C TRP A 73 11.49 22.45 -6.90
N GLU A 74 11.55 23.08 -8.07
CA GLU A 74 10.70 22.75 -9.22
C GLU A 74 10.97 21.32 -9.72
N ALA A 75 12.24 20.91 -9.83
CA ALA A 75 12.62 19.55 -10.20
C ALA A 75 12.15 18.52 -9.17
N SER A 76 12.42 18.74 -7.88
CA SER A 76 12.01 17.85 -6.80
C SER A 76 10.49 17.75 -6.68
N ALA A 77 9.75 18.83 -6.93
CA ALA A 77 8.29 18.81 -6.92
C ALA A 77 7.72 17.98 -8.09
N HIS A 78 8.34 18.07 -9.28
CA HIS A 78 7.98 17.25 -10.43
C HIS A 78 8.21 15.76 -10.14
N ASP A 79 9.37 15.39 -9.62
CA ASP A 79 9.71 14.01 -9.27
C ASP A 79 8.78 13.46 -8.19
N MET A 80 8.45 14.26 -7.19
CA MET A 80 7.48 13.89 -6.14
C MET A 80 6.09 13.61 -6.74
N ARG A 81 5.64 14.42 -7.70
CA ARG A 81 4.36 14.20 -8.36
C ARG A 81 4.35 12.88 -9.13
N ALA A 82 5.42 12.56 -9.84
CA ALA A 82 5.56 11.30 -10.57
C ALA A 82 5.57 10.10 -9.60
N HIS A 83 6.33 10.19 -8.49
CA HIS A 83 6.40 9.16 -7.46
C HIS A 83 5.06 8.90 -6.78
N ILE A 84 4.30 9.94 -6.41
CA ILE A 84 2.95 9.79 -5.82
C ILE A 84 2.01 9.16 -6.83
N SER A 85 2.04 9.63 -8.08
CA SER A 85 1.18 9.11 -9.15
C SER A 85 1.43 7.63 -9.41
N HIS A 86 2.69 7.20 -9.36
CA HIS A 86 3.05 5.80 -9.50
C HIS A 86 2.65 4.98 -8.25
N THR A 87 2.92 5.49 -7.04
CA THR A 87 2.52 4.82 -5.80
C THR A 87 1.02 4.58 -5.73
N ARG A 88 0.20 5.54 -6.21
CA ARG A 88 -1.25 5.35 -6.35
C ARG A 88 -1.61 4.17 -7.26
N LYS A 89 -0.97 4.04 -8.42
CA LYS A 89 -1.23 2.92 -9.36
C LYS A 89 -0.87 1.58 -8.75
N LEU A 90 0.21 1.52 -7.95
CA LEU A 90 0.61 0.30 -7.25
C LEU A 90 -0.42 -0.08 -6.19
N LEU A 91 -0.93 0.90 -5.42
CA LEU A 91 -2.03 0.67 -4.47
C LEU A 91 -3.31 0.20 -5.15
N GLU A 92 -3.65 0.77 -6.31
CA GLU A 92 -4.82 0.37 -7.10
C GLU A 92 -4.68 -1.08 -7.57
N ALA A 93 -3.53 -1.44 -8.17
CA ALA A 93 -3.27 -2.81 -8.62
C ALA A 93 -3.27 -3.82 -7.45
N HIS A 94 -2.67 -3.45 -6.32
CA HIS A 94 -2.66 -4.25 -5.11
C HIS A 94 -4.09 -4.54 -4.62
N ALA A 95 -4.92 -3.50 -4.51
CA ALA A 95 -6.32 -3.63 -4.07
C ALA A 95 -7.18 -4.45 -5.05
N GLU A 96 -6.92 -4.35 -6.36
CA GLU A 96 -7.59 -5.19 -7.36
C GLU A 96 -7.30 -6.69 -7.14
N ILE A 97 -6.03 -7.03 -6.87
CA ILE A 97 -5.61 -8.42 -6.58
C ILE A 97 -6.20 -8.91 -5.25
N GLU A 98 -6.16 -8.08 -4.20
CA GLU A 98 -6.82 -8.37 -2.92
C GLU A 98 -8.30 -8.70 -3.13
N GLN A 99 -9.01 -7.84 -3.86
CA GLN A 99 -10.44 -7.99 -4.11
C GLN A 99 -10.74 -9.31 -4.83
N GLU A 100 -9.98 -9.65 -5.87
CA GLU A 100 -10.15 -10.91 -6.59
C GLU A 100 -9.90 -12.12 -5.67
N LEU A 101 -8.82 -12.09 -4.89
CA LEU A 101 -8.45 -13.18 -4.00
C LEU A 101 -9.49 -13.38 -2.89
N PHE A 102 -9.99 -12.30 -2.29
CA PHE A 102 -10.97 -12.35 -1.21
C PHE A 102 -12.34 -12.81 -1.74
N HIS A 103 -12.70 -12.43 -2.96
CA HIS A 103 -13.91 -12.92 -3.61
C HIS A 103 -13.85 -14.43 -3.88
N LYS A 104 -12.69 -14.93 -4.34
CA LYS A 104 -12.46 -16.36 -4.54
C LYS A 104 -12.58 -17.14 -3.23
N LEU A 105 -11.92 -16.68 -2.15
CA LEU A 105 -12.03 -17.33 -0.84
C LEU A 105 -13.49 -17.34 -0.34
N ARG A 106 -14.19 -16.21 -0.44
CA ARG A 106 -15.60 -16.12 -0.06
C ARG A 106 -16.47 -17.14 -0.81
N THR A 107 -16.22 -17.30 -2.10
CA THR A 107 -16.96 -18.27 -2.93
C THR A 107 -16.73 -19.71 -2.46
N GLU A 108 -15.50 -20.08 -2.10
CA GLU A 108 -15.21 -21.41 -1.53
C GLU A 108 -15.85 -21.60 -0.15
N LEU A 109 -15.80 -20.59 0.71
CA LEU A 109 -16.44 -20.62 2.03
C LEU A 109 -17.96 -20.81 1.94
N MET A 110 -18.62 -20.25 0.92
CA MET A 110 -20.07 -20.39 0.72
C MET A 110 -20.50 -21.72 0.10
N LYS A 111 -19.55 -22.53 -0.42
CA LYS A 111 -19.83 -23.88 -0.92
C LYS A 111 -19.79 -24.95 0.19
N THR A 112 -19.27 -24.58 1.36
CA THR A 112 -19.13 -25.45 2.54
C THR A 112 -20.35 -25.30 3.44
#